data_AF-A0A920GA46-F1
#
_entry.id   AF-A0A920GA46-F1
#
_cell.length_a   1.000
_cell.length_b   1.000
_cell.length_c   1.000
_cell.angle_alpha   90.00
_cell.angle_beta   90.00
_cell.angle_gamma   90.00
#
_symmetry.space_group_name_H-M   'P 1'
#
loop_
_entity.id
_entity.type
_entity.pdbx_description
1 polymer ?
#
loop_
_entity_poly.entity_id
_entity_poly.type
_entity_poly.pdbx_seq_one_letter_code
_entity_poly.pdbx_strand_id
1 'polypeptide(L)'
;MFHTKRSCYVCYKKITPGGHWIGITKIATQKANLSLMETIYTYTLVSIGLFDSFIVCWDEKWRSILVRPETLINQFIDRDWIPYLQTPPFPEYTSGHSVISRTSAKILTKILGENFEFLDTTEEKYGLKARNYKSFIQAADEAALVEYGAVFITCLR
;
A
#
# COMPACT_ATOMS: atom_id res chain seq x y z
N MET A 1 -31.15 -16.60 16.36
CA MET A 1 -30.39 -15.57 17.09
C MET A 1 -28.95 -15.64 16.61
N PHE A 2 -28.60 -14.91 15.55
CA PHE A 2 -27.26 -14.93 14.97
C PHE A 2 -26.33 -14.05 15.83
N HIS A 3 -25.46 -14.69 16.62
CA HIS A 3 -24.40 -14.02 17.37
C HIS A 3 -23.30 -13.57 16.40
N THR A 4 -23.43 -12.39 15.80
CA THR A 4 -22.28 -11.72 15.19
C THR A 4 -21.37 -11.23 16.32
N LYS A 5 -20.28 -11.96 16.59
CA LYS A 5 -19.14 -11.44 17.37
C LYS A 5 -18.56 -10.25 16.61
N ARG A 6 -19.09 -9.04 16.83
CA ARG A 6 -18.44 -7.81 16.38
C ARG A 6 -17.25 -7.56 17.32
N SER A 7 -16.07 -8.06 16.96
CA SER A 7 -14.84 -7.60 17.58
C SER A 7 -14.75 -6.09 17.40
N CYS A 8 -14.76 -5.37 18.52
CA CYS A 8 -14.47 -3.94 18.54
C CYS A 8 -12.97 -3.79 18.26
N TYR A 9 -12.61 -3.48 17.01
CA TYR A 9 -11.22 -3.30 16.61
C TYR A 9 -10.70 -1.97 17.18
N VAL A 10 -9.65 -2.04 17.98
CA VAL A 10 -8.87 -0.87 18.40
C VAL A 10 -8.25 -0.27 17.13
N CYS A 11 -8.74 0.91 16.73
CA CYS A 11 -8.20 1.65 15.58
C CYS A 11 -6.92 2.36 16.01
N TYR A 12 -5.77 1.76 15.68
CA TYR A 12 -4.50 2.46 15.78
C TYR A 12 -4.43 3.52 14.67
N LYS A 13 -3.98 4.73 15.01
CA LYS A 13 -3.76 5.78 14.03
C LYS A 13 -2.73 5.29 13.02
N LYS A 14 -3.12 5.15 11.76
CA LYS A 14 -2.25 4.72 10.64
C LYS A 14 -2.32 5.77 9.54
N ILE A 15 -1.28 5.86 8.71
CA ILE A 15 -1.32 6.67 7.50
C ILE A 15 -1.96 5.90 6.35
N THR A 16 -2.52 6.65 5.41
CA THR A 16 -2.95 6.05 4.15
C THR A 16 -1.71 5.72 3.32
N PRO A 17 -1.80 4.73 2.41
CA PRO A 17 -0.63 4.31 1.63
C PRO A 17 -0.10 5.43 0.72
N GLY A 18 -0.97 6.33 0.25
CA GLY A 18 -0.52 7.54 -0.45
C GLY A 18 0.30 8.47 0.45
N GLY A 19 -0.12 8.67 1.71
CA GLY A 19 0.64 9.44 2.69
C GLY A 19 2.00 8.81 3.01
N HIS A 20 2.08 7.48 3.05
CA HIS A 20 3.32 6.73 3.19
C HIS A 20 4.29 7.02 2.05
N TRP A 21 3.86 6.93 0.79
CA TRP A 21 4.71 7.22 -0.37
C TRP A 21 5.14 8.68 -0.48
N ILE A 22 4.33 9.63 0.00
CA ILE A 22 4.78 11.03 0.17
C ILE A 22 5.85 11.15 1.25
N GLY A 23 5.74 10.38 2.34
CA GLY A 23 6.78 10.26 3.36
C GLY A 23 8.08 9.66 2.83
N ILE A 24 8.01 8.60 2.02
CA ILE A 24 9.19 8.01 1.35
C ILE A 24 9.82 9.02 0.40
N THR A 25 9.01 9.77 -0.35
CA THR A 25 9.49 10.84 -1.22
C THR A 25 10.30 11.87 -0.44
N LYS A 26 9.82 12.29 0.74
CA LYS A 26 10.57 13.17 1.65
C LYS A 26 11.96 12.62 1.97
N ILE A 27 12.01 11.36 2.41
CA ILE A 27 13.26 10.68 2.80
C ILE A 27 14.21 10.64 1.62
N ALA A 28 13.70 10.28 0.44
CA ALA A 28 14.48 10.16 -0.78
C ALA A 28 15.07 11.50 -1.23
N THR A 29 14.26 12.56 -1.29
CA THR A 29 14.73 13.89 -1.71
C THR A 29 15.73 14.48 -0.73
N GLN A 30 15.54 14.26 0.58
CA GLN A 30 16.50 14.67 1.62
C GLN A 30 17.81 13.89 1.53
N LYS A 31 17.74 12.56 1.36
CA LYS A 31 18.93 11.71 1.23
C LYS A 31 19.75 12.03 -0.03
N ALA A 32 19.07 12.36 -1.13
CA ALA A 32 19.71 12.77 -2.38
C ALA A 32 20.23 14.22 -2.37
N ASN A 33 19.98 14.98 -1.29
CA ASN A 33 20.32 16.40 -1.16
C ASN A 33 19.84 17.24 -2.37
N LEU A 34 18.61 17.00 -2.82
CA LEU A 34 18.04 17.71 -3.96
C LEU A 34 17.84 19.20 -3.64
N SER A 35 17.96 20.04 -4.67
CA SER A 35 17.56 21.45 -4.57
C SER A 35 16.06 21.58 -4.31
N LEU A 36 15.61 22.77 -3.91
CA LEU A 36 14.20 23.06 -3.70
C LEU A 36 13.36 22.76 -4.95
N MET A 37 13.84 23.15 -6.13
CA MET A 37 13.12 22.94 -7.38
C MET A 37 13.02 21.46 -7.76
N GLU A 38 14.10 20.69 -7.57
CA GLU A 38 14.10 19.23 -7.81
C GLU A 38 13.21 18.50 -6.80
N THR A 39 13.17 18.96 -5.55
CA THR A 39 12.28 18.43 -4.52
C THR A 39 10.82 18.66 -4.91
N ILE A 40 10.46 19.91 -5.26
CA ILE A 40 9.10 20.24 -5.72
C ILE A 40 8.72 19.39 -6.93
N TYR A 41 9.59 19.31 -7.94
CA TYR A 41 9.37 18.49 -9.13
C TYR A 41 9.08 17.02 -8.78
N THR A 42 9.89 16.44 -7.88
CA THR A 42 9.73 15.05 -7.46
C THR A 42 8.40 14.83 -6.74
N TYR A 43 8.07 15.70 -5.78
CA TYR A 43 6.81 15.63 -5.05
C TYR A 43 5.60 15.78 -5.97
N THR A 44 5.65 16.72 -6.91
CA THR A 44 4.58 16.96 -7.88
C THR A 44 4.33 15.71 -8.73
N LEU A 45 5.38 15.11 -9.31
CA LEU A 45 5.21 13.91 -10.13
C LEU A 45 4.68 12.73 -9.33
N VAL A 46 5.21 12.48 -8.13
CA VAL A 46 4.70 11.39 -7.27
C VAL A 46 3.24 11.64 -6.90
N SER A 47 2.87 12.88 -6.56
CA SER A 47 1.49 13.21 -6.18
C SER A 47 0.50 13.04 -7.34
N ILE A 48 0.87 13.45 -8.55
CA ILE A 48 0.07 13.24 -9.77
C ILE A 48 -0.06 11.74 -10.06
N GLY A 49 1.05 11.00 -10.01
CA GLY A 49 1.05 9.55 -10.23
C GLY A 49 0.19 8.79 -9.21
N LEU A 50 0.25 9.19 -7.94
CA LEU A 50 -0.62 8.65 -6.88
C LEU A 50 -2.09 8.94 -7.20
N PHE A 51 -2.42 10.19 -7.54
CA PHE A 51 -3.79 10.60 -7.87
C PHE A 51 -4.39 9.75 -9.01
N ASP A 52 -3.70 9.64 -10.14
CA ASP A 52 -4.17 8.83 -11.27
C ASP A 52 -4.24 7.34 -10.94
N SER A 53 -3.27 6.84 -10.17
CA SER A 53 -3.25 5.44 -9.72
C SER A 53 -4.46 5.08 -8.86
N PHE A 54 -4.88 5.99 -7.97
CA PHE A 54 -6.09 5.81 -7.17
C PHE A 54 -7.33 5.76 -8.06
N ILE A 55 -7.44 6.65 -9.06
CA ILE A 55 -8.58 6.67 -9.99
C ILE A 55 -8.68 5.33 -10.74
N VAL A 56 -7.59 4.88 -11.36
CA VAL A 56 -7.58 3.64 -12.16
C VAL A 56 -7.85 2.42 -11.29
N CYS A 57 -7.26 2.35 -10.09
CA CYS A 57 -7.48 1.23 -9.19
C CYS A 57 -8.94 1.17 -8.71
N TRP A 58 -9.54 2.31 -8.36
CA TRP A 58 -10.93 2.35 -7.90
C TRP A 58 -11.92 2.07 -9.04
N ASP A 59 -11.65 2.58 -10.23
CA ASP A 59 -12.44 2.27 -11.43
C ASP A 59 -12.50 0.75 -11.67
N GLU A 60 -11.37 0.04 -11.60
CA GLU A 60 -11.34 -1.42 -11.75
C GLU A 60 -12.05 -2.16 -10.60
N LYS A 61 -11.92 -1.67 -9.36
CA LYS A 61 -12.64 -2.23 -8.19
C LYS A 61 -14.14 -2.21 -8.37
N TRP A 62 -14.67 -1.10 -8.86
CA TRP A 62 -16.11 -0.95 -9.06
C TRP A 62 -16.61 -1.51 -10.38
N ARG A 63 -15.71 -1.78 -11.34
CA ARG A 63 -16.01 -2.56 -12.54
C ARG A 63 -16.13 -4.05 -12.26
N SER A 64 -15.15 -4.62 -11.56
CA SER A 64 -15.06 -6.06 -11.31
C SER A 64 -15.92 -6.54 -10.12
N ILE A 65 -16.12 -5.67 -9.12
CA ILE A 65 -16.91 -5.95 -7.90
C ILE A 65 -16.54 -7.31 -7.28
N LEU A 66 -15.23 -7.58 -7.18
CA LEU A 66 -14.76 -8.85 -6.66
C LEU A 66 -14.93 -8.94 -5.12
N VAL A 67 -15.44 -10.08 -4.66
CA VAL A 67 -15.64 -10.40 -3.24
C VAL A 67 -14.30 -10.60 -2.51
N ARG A 68 -14.27 -10.29 -1.21
CA ARG A 68 -13.08 -10.46 -0.37
C ARG A 68 -12.89 -11.92 0.08
N PRO A 69 -11.64 -12.39 0.25
CA PRO A 69 -11.31 -13.74 0.69
C PRO A 69 -12.04 -14.19 1.96
N GLU A 70 -12.10 -13.35 2.99
CA GLU A 70 -12.76 -13.70 4.27
C GLU A 70 -14.20 -14.15 4.07
N THR A 71 -14.91 -13.58 3.10
CA THR A 71 -16.30 -13.92 2.83
C THR A 71 -16.40 -15.32 2.26
N LEU A 72 -15.54 -15.68 1.31
CA LEU A 72 -15.55 -17.01 0.69
C LEU A 72 -15.01 -18.08 1.65
N ILE A 73 -13.94 -17.79 2.39
CA ILE A 73 -13.36 -18.71 3.37
C ILE A 73 -14.40 -19.02 4.46
N ASN A 74 -15.03 -17.99 5.03
CA ASN A 74 -15.98 -18.19 6.12
C ASN A 74 -17.28 -18.86 5.66
N GLN A 75 -17.66 -18.70 4.38
CA GLN A 75 -18.85 -19.35 3.84
C GLN A 75 -18.61 -20.81 3.46
N PHE A 76 -17.45 -21.14 2.89
CA PHE A 76 -17.24 -22.41 2.19
C PHE A 76 -16.10 -23.28 2.75
N ILE A 77 -15.20 -22.75 3.57
CA ILE A 77 -13.99 -23.46 4.01
C ILE A 77 -13.95 -23.56 5.55
N ASP A 78 -13.84 -22.44 6.24
CA ASP A 78 -13.70 -22.37 7.70
C ASP A 78 -14.41 -21.12 8.25
N ARG A 79 -15.52 -21.33 8.97
CA ARG A 79 -16.37 -20.27 9.53
C ARG A 79 -15.69 -19.44 10.63
N ASP A 80 -14.71 -20.03 11.31
CA ASP A 80 -14.02 -19.40 12.43
C ASP A 80 -12.69 -18.75 11.99
N TRP A 81 -12.36 -18.83 10.70
CA TRP A 81 -11.19 -18.18 10.15
C TRP A 81 -11.32 -16.65 10.21
N ILE A 82 -10.21 -15.99 10.57
CA ILE A 82 -10.12 -14.54 10.69
C ILE A 82 -8.85 -14.07 9.97
N PRO A 83 -8.93 -13.04 9.11
CA PRO A 83 -7.76 -12.51 8.44
C PRO A 83 -6.81 -11.83 9.44
N TYR A 84 -5.51 -11.85 9.12
CA TYR A 84 -4.49 -11.21 9.95
C TYR A 84 -4.66 -9.68 10.02
N LEU A 85 -5.07 -9.07 8.91
CA LEU A 85 -5.45 -7.65 8.85
C LEU A 85 -6.96 -7.52 8.65
N GLN A 86 -7.54 -6.46 9.24
CA GLN A 86 -8.94 -6.14 9.01
C GLN A 86 -9.20 -5.85 7.53
N THR A 87 -10.20 -6.51 6.96
CA THR A 87 -10.62 -6.32 5.57
C THR A 87 -11.18 -4.92 5.35
N PRO A 88 -10.62 -4.13 4.41
CA PRO A 88 -11.16 -2.81 4.10
C PRO A 88 -12.52 -2.88 3.39
N PRO A 89 -13.42 -1.90 3.61
CA PRO A 89 -14.80 -1.93 3.11
C PRO A 89 -14.92 -1.50 1.64
N PHE A 90 -14.23 -2.17 0.72
CA PHE A 90 -14.32 -1.95 -0.72
C PHE A 90 -13.96 -3.24 -1.50
N PRO A 91 -14.37 -3.36 -2.79
CA PRO A 91 -14.09 -4.54 -3.61
C PRO A 91 -12.61 -4.91 -3.69
N GLU A 92 -12.34 -6.18 -3.93
CA GLU A 92 -11.00 -6.76 -3.85
C GLU A 92 -10.11 -6.28 -4.99
N TYR A 93 -10.44 -6.59 -6.24
CA TYR A 93 -9.52 -6.46 -7.37
C TYR A 93 -9.57 -5.07 -8.02
N THR A 94 -8.46 -4.37 -8.27
CA THR A 94 -7.05 -4.71 -7.99
C THR A 94 -6.61 -4.26 -6.59
N SER A 95 -5.44 -4.70 -6.11
CA SER A 95 -4.87 -4.20 -4.84
C SER A 95 -4.47 -2.73 -4.95
N GLY A 96 -5.02 -1.91 -4.05
CA GLY A 96 -4.75 -0.47 -3.99
C GLY A 96 -3.30 -0.18 -3.61
N HIS A 97 -2.75 -0.90 -2.61
CA HIS A 97 -1.35 -0.71 -2.24
C HIS A 97 -0.43 -1.09 -3.39
N SER A 98 -0.73 -2.18 -4.11
CA SER A 98 0.10 -2.63 -5.24
C SER A 98 0.18 -1.58 -6.34
N VAL A 99 -0.97 -1.05 -6.80
CA VAL A 99 -1.01 -0.09 -7.91
C VAL A 99 -0.26 1.18 -7.53
N ILE A 100 -0.59 1.80 -6.40
CA ILE A 100 -0.01 3.10 -6.04
C ILE A 100 1.48 2.98 -5.66
N SER A 101 1.87 1.85 -5.06
CA SER A 101 3.25 1.61 -4.67
C SER A 101 4.13 1.41 -5.88
N ARG A 102 3.65 0.64 -6.87
CA ARG A 102 4.39 0.43 -8.11
C ARG A 102 4.53 1.74 -8.89
N THR A 103 3.49 2.55 -8.99
CA THR A 103 3.57 3.84 -9.68
C THR A 103 4.56 4.78 -9.00
N SER A 104 4.45 4.95 -7.68
CA SER A 104 5.35 5.82 -6.91
C SER A 104 6.80 5.36 -7.01
N ALA A 105 7.04 4.05 -6.89
CA ALA A 105 8.37 3.47 -7.05
C ALA A 105 8.94 3.69 -8.46
N LYS A 106 8.13 3.50 -9.51
CA LYS A 106 8.58 3.74 -10.90
C LYS A 106 8.95 5.20 -11.14
N ILE A 107 8.18 6.15 -10.61
CA ILE A 107 8.48 7.59 -10.71
C ILE A 107 9.76 7.92 -9.96
N LEU A 108 9.89 7.50 -8.71
CA LEU A 108 11.08 7.75 -7.89
C LEU A 108 12.32 7.09 -8.49
N THR A 109 12.22 5.86 -8.97
CA THR A 109 13.30 5.17 -9.68
C THR A 109 13.70 5.91 -10.96
N LYS A 110 12.74 6.48 -11.70
CA LYS A 110 13.06 7.26 -12.90
C LYS A 110 13.84 8.54 -12.58
N ILE A 111 13.58 9.16 -11.43
CA ILE A 111 14.21 10.42 -11.02
C ILE A 111 15.55 10.18 -10.31
N LEU A 112 15.62 9.20 -9.41
CA LEU A 112 16.73 9.01 -8.47
C LEU A 112 17.58 7.76 -8.75
N GLY A 113 17.18 6.92 -9.71
CA GLY A 113 17.88 5.72 -10.13
C GLY A 113 17.32 4.41 -9.56
N GLU A 114 17.77 3.29 -10.13
CA GLU A 114 17.25 1.95 -9.81
C GLU A 114 17.68 1.42 -8.44
N ASN A 115 18.92 1.66 -8.04
CA ASN A 115 19.52 1.12 -6.82
C ASN A 115 19.64 2.18 -5.72
N PHE A 116 18.56 2.94 -5.51
CA PHE A 116 18.50 3.93 -4.45
C PHE A 116 18.15 3.27 -3.11
N GLU A 117 19.15 3.07 -2.26
CA GLU A 117 18.96 2.54 -0.91
C GLU A 117 18.41 3.62 0.03
N PHE A 118 17.42 3.29 0.86
CA PHE A 118 16.88 4.22 1.85
C PHE A 118 16.33 3.49 3.09
N LEU A 119 16.41 4.17 4.23
CA LEU A 119 15.78 3.76 5.48
C LEU A 119 14.42 4.42 5.58
N ASP A 120 13.36 3.63 5.50
CA ASP A 120 11.99 4.08 5.67
C ASP A 120 11.65 4.22 7.16
N THR A 121 11.48 5.46 7.60
CA THR A 121 11.14 5.84 8.98
C THR A 121 9.72 6.42 9.10
N THR A 122 8.95 6.41 8.01
CA THR A 122 7.63 7.08 7.94
C THR A 122 6.64 6.54 8.97
N GLU A 123 6.75 5.25 9.29
CA GLU A 123 5.85 4.54 10.20
C GLU A 123 6.28 4.54 11.68
N GLU A 124 7.46 5.09 12.01
CA GLU A 124 7.96 5.13 13.39
C GLU A 124 7.00 5.90 14.33
N LYS A 125 6.40 6.98 13.80
CA LYS A 125 5.38 7.76 14.52
C LYS A 125 4.11 6.96 14.83
N TYR A 126 3.88 5.86 14.12
CA TYR A 126 2.72 4.97 14.28
C TYR A 126 3.07 3.66 15.00
N GLY A 127 4.29 3.58 15.58
CA GLY A 127 4.72 2.49 16.43
C GLY A 127 5.36 1.30 15.70
N LEU A 128 5.66 1.43 14.40
CA LEU A 128 6.38 0.41 13.64
C LEU A 128 7.88 0.74 13.58
N LYS A 129 8.72 -0.29 13.47
CA LYS A 129 10.18 -0.10 13.34
C LYS A 129 10.54 0.37 11.93
N ALA A 130 11.57 1.20 11.82
CA ALA A 130 12.14 1.56 10.53
C ALA A 130 12.63 0.34 9.74
N ARG A 131 12.53 0.41 8.41
CA ARG A 131 12.90 -0.69 7.51
C ARG A 131 13.82 -0.18 6.41
N ASN A 132 14.87 -0.95 6.10
CA ASN A 132 15.83 -0.58 5.07
C ASN A 132 15.49 -1.27 3.75
N TYR A 133 15.51 -0.52 2.65
CA TYR A 133 15.26 -1.02 1.31
C TYR A 133 16.41 -0.64 0.38
N LYS A 134 16.80 -1.55 -0.50
CA LYS A 134 17.86 -1.35 -1.51
C LYS A 134 17.36 -0.59 -2.74
N SER A 135 16.04 -0.57 -2.96
CA SER A 135 15.41 0.17 -4.06
C SER A 135 13.94 0.48 -3.75
N PHE A 136 13.38 1.48 -4.43
CA PHE A 136 11.95 1.78 -4.35
C PHE A 136 11.08 0.62 -4.86
N ILE A 137 11.58 -0.12 -5.86
CA ILE A 137 10.91 -1.31 -6.40
C ILE A 137 10.81 -2.40 -5.34
N GLN A 138 11.88 -2.64 -4.57
CA GLN A 138 11.85 -3.59 -3.47
C GLN A 138 10.80 -3.20 -2.41
N ALA A 139 10.74 -1.91 -2.05
CA ALA A 139 9.74 -1.41 -1.10
C ALA A 139 8.31 -1.60 -1.63
N ALA A 140 8.07 -1.36 -2.92
CA ALA A 140 6.78 -1.57 -3.55
C ALA A 140 6.38 -3.04 -3.67
N ASP A 141 7.32 -3.93 -3.98
CA ASP A 141 7.09 -5.37 -4.03
C ASP A 141 6.69 -5.90 -2.66
N GLU A 142 7.37 -5.42 -1.61
CA GLU A 142 7.03 -5.80 -0.24
C GLU A 142 5.64 -5.29 0.17
N ALA A 143 5.32 -4.04 -0.14
CA ALA A 143 3.99 -3.48 0.14
C ALA A 143 2.86 -4.26 -0.56
N ALA A 144 3.10 -4.71 -1.80
CA ALA A 144 2.17 -5.56 -2.52
C ALA A 144 2.01 -6.92 -1.82
N LEU A 145 3.13 -7.60 -1.53
CA LEU A 145 3.14 -8.94 -0.92
C LEU A 145 2.47 -8.98 0.45
N VAL A 146 2.64 -7.95 1.28
CA VAL A 146 2.01 -7.87 2.60
C VAL A 146 0.48 -7.80 2.48
N GLU A 147 -0.05 -7.03 1.52
CA GLU A 147 -1.50 -6.99 1.29
C GLU A 147 -2.01 -8.31 0.71
N TYR A 148 -1.23 -8.94 -0.19
CA TYR A 148 -1.53 -10.27 -0.72
C TYR A 148 -1.57 -11.36 0.35
N GLY A 149 -0.59 -11.40 1.26
CA GLY A 149 -0.57 -12.41 2.32
C GLY A 149 -1.63 -12.20 3.40
N ALA A 150 -2.18 -11.00 3.53
CA ALA A 150 -3.08 -10.65 4.64
C ALA A 150 -4.56 -10.54 4.25
N VAL A 151 -4.88 -10.12 3.01
CA VAL A 151 -6.25 -9.73 2.64
C VAL A 151 -6.66 -10.11 1.21
N PHE A 152 -5.75 -10.56 0.34
CA PHE A 152 -6.08 -10.99 -1.03
C PHE A 152 -5.78 -12.49 -1.18
N ILE A 153 -6.50 -13.19 -2.06
CA ILE A 153 -6.08 -14.53 -2.48
C ILE A 153 -5.34 -14.34 -3.80
N THR A 154 -4.11 -14.82 -3.89
CA THR A 154 -3.49 -14.98 -5.20
C THR A 154 -4.41 -15.88 -6.02
N CYS A 155 -4.95 -15.36 -7.13
CA CYS A 155 -5.31 -16.21 -8.24
C CYS A 155 -4.00 -16.88 -8.70
N LEU A 156 -3.64 -18.00 -8.07
CA LEU A 156 -2.81 -19.01 -8.68
C LEU A 156 -3.60 -19.47 -9.91
N ARG A 157 -3.28 -18.87 -11.06
CA ARG A 157 -3.45 -19.53 -12.35
C ARG A 157 -2.35 -20.57 -12.49
#